data_AF-A0A1W2P871-F1
#
_entry.id   AF-A0A1W2P871-F1
#
_cell.length_a   1.000
_cell.length_b   1.000
_cell.length_c   1.000
_cell.angle_alpha   90.00
_cell.angle_beta   90.00
_cell.angle_gamma   90.00
#
_symmetry.space_group_name_H-M   'P 1'
#
loop_
_entity.id
_entity.type
_entity.pdbx_description
1 polymer ?
#
loop_
_entity_poly.entity_id
_entity_poly.type
_entity_poly.pdbx_seq_one_letter_code
_entity_poly.pdbx_strand_id
1 'polypeptide(L)' 'MDKILLSSGRDAALMVTNDGATILKNIGVDNPAAKVLVDMSRVQDDEVGDGTTSVTVLAAELLR' A
#
# COMPACT_ATOMS: atom_id res chain seq x y z
N MET A 1 6.07 -12.14 -1.09
CA MET A 1 5.54 -12.75 -2.33
C MET A 1 5.10 -11.62 -3.21
N ASP A 2 5.56 -11.61 -4.45
CA ASP A 2 5.32 -10.49 -5.36
C ASP A 2 3.83 -10.36 -5.71
N LYS A 3 3.43 -9.14 -6.02
CA LYS A 3 2.08 -8.76 -6.42
C LYS A 3 2.11 -8.13 -7.80
N ILE A 4 1.09 -8.46 -8.59
CA ILE A 4 0.84 -7.80 -9.86
C ILE A 4 -0.05 -6.59 -9.58
N LEU A 5 0.41 -5.41 -9.98
CA LEU A 5 -0.36 -4.18 -10.00
C LEU A 5 -0.87 -3.96 -11.43
N LEU A 6 -2.18 -3.78 -11.54
CA LEU A 6 -2.87 -3.48 -12.79
C LEU A 6 -3.49 -2.09 -12.67
N SER A 7 -3.01 -1.16 -13.49
CA SER A 7 -3.55 0.20 -13.52
C SER A 7 -4.92 0.22 -14.20
N SER A 8 -5.85 1.03 -13.68
CA SER A 8 -7.17 1.20 -14.27
C SER A 8 -7.10 2.09 -15.51
N GLY A 9 -7.30 1.54 -16.71
CA GLY A 9 -7.22 2.28 -17.97
C GLY A 9 -7.19 1.39 -19.20
N ARG A 10 -7.24 1.99 -20.41
CA ARG A 10 -7.15 1.25 -21.68
C ARG A 10 -5.74 0.71 -21.97
N ASP A 11 -4.71 1.35 -21.43
CA ASP A 11 -3.32 0.88 -21.41
C ASP A 11 -2.92 0.49 -19.98
N ALA A 12 -3.47 -0.62 -19.50
CA ALA A 12 -3.14 -1.13 -18.17
C ALA A 12 -1.66 -1.57 -18.13
N ALA A 13 -0.79 -0.70 -17.61
CA ALA A 13 0.59 -1.05 -17.35
C ALA A 13 0.66 -2.15 -16.28
N LEU A 14 1.32 -3.26 -16.61
CA LEU A 14 1.59 -4.36 -15.69
C LEU A 14 2.87 -4.05 -14.92
N MET A 15 2.77 -3.99 -13.60
CA MET A 15 3.93 -3.87 -12.72
C MET A 15 3.95 -5.04 -11.73
N VAL A 16 5.12 -5.63 -11.51
CA VAL A 16 5.32 -6.66 -10.50
C VAL A 16 6.19 -6.07 -9.39
N THR A 17 5.70 -6.11 -8.15
CA THR A 17 6.42 -5.57 -7.00
C THR A 17 6.13 -6.36 -5.73
N ASN A 18 7.11 -6.40 -4.83
CA ASN A 18 6.97 -6.92 -3.46
C ASN A 18 6.98 -5.78 -2.42
N ASP A 19 7.08 -4.53 -2.86
CA ASP A 19 7.12 -3.37 -1.97
C ASP A 19 5.71 -2.88 -1.61
N GLY A 20 5.37 -2.96 -0.32
CA GLY A 20 4.09 -2.50 0.21
C GLY A 20 3.83 -1.01 -0.01
N ALA A 21 4.87 -0.16 0.02
CA ALA A 21 4.70 1.28 -0.20
C ALA A 21 4.25 1.55 -1.63
N THR A 22 4.91 0.94 -2.61
CA THR A 22 4.53 1.00 -4.03
C THR A 22 3.12 0.45 -4.24
N ILE A 23 2.78 -0.67 -3.61
CA ILE A 23 1.44 -1.26 -3.71
C ILE A 23 0.37 -0.29 -3.21
N LEU A 24 0.52 0.24 -2.00
CA LEU A 24 -0.48 1.12 -1.36
C LEU A 24 -0.63 2.47 -2.08
N LYS A 25 0.42 2.98 -2.73
CA LYS A 25 0.36 4.18 -3.57
C LYS A 25 -0.40 3.98 -4.88
N ASN A 26 -0.40 2.76 -5.43
CA ASN A 26 -0.99 2.47 -6.75
C ASN A 26 -2.39 1.84 -6.66
N ILE A 27 -2.80 1.30 -5.52
CA ILE A 27 -4.14 0.78 -5.34
C ILE A 27 -5.13 1.94 -5.13
N GLY A 28 -6.20 1.95 -5.91
CA GLY A 28 -7.35 2.82 -5.67
C GLY A 28 -8.11 2.37 -4.42
N VAL A 29 -8.12 3.19 -3.38
CA VAL A 29 -8.81 2.90 -2.11
C VAL A 29 -9.88 3.98 -1.86
N ASP A 30 -11.14 3.57 -1.81
CA ASP A 30 -12.27 4.48 -1.52
C ASP A 30 -12.79 4.40 -0.08
N ASN A 31 -12.41 3.36 0.68
CA ASN A 31 -12.81 3.23 2.07
C ASN A 31 -12.02 4.22 2.96
N PRO A 32 -12.69 5.09 3.74
CA PRO A 32 -12.01 6.07 4.59
C PRO A 32 -11.04 5.46 5.61
N ALA A 33 -11.40 4.34 6.25
CA ALA A 33 -10.52 3.67 7.21
C ALA A 33 -9.26 3.12 6.53
N ALA A 34 -9.40 2.60 5.31
CA ALA A 34 -8.26 2.12 4.53
C ALA A 34 -7.38 3.28 4.02
N LYS A 35 -7.94 4.46 3.73
CA LYS A 35 -7.14 5.67 3.42
C LYS A 35 -6.23 6.06 4.58
N VAL A 36 -6.71 5.96 5.82
CA VAL A 36 -5.87 6.19 7.02
C VAL A 36 -4.69 5.21 7.07
N LEU A 37 -4.90 3.94 6.71
CA LEU A 37 -3.81 2.95 6.65
C LEU A 37 -2.79 3.28 5.54
N VAL A 38 -3.25 3.76 4.39
CA VAL A 38 -2.38 4.21 3.29
C VAL A 38 -1.55 5.42 3.72
N ASP A 39 -2.17 6.41 4.36
CA ASP A 39 -1.49 7.61 4.85
C ASP A 39 -0.47 7.27 5.94
N MET A 40 -0.80 6.37 6.87
CA MET A 40 0.13 5.86 7.87
C MET A 40 1.35 5.17 7.24
N SER A 41 1.11 4.32 6.24
CA SER A 41 2.20 3.66 5.50
C SER A 41 3.11 4.66 4.80
N ARG A 42 2.54 5.72 4.23
CA ARG A 42 3.29 6.82 3.61
C ARG A 42 4.13 7.58 4.62
N VAL A 43 3.60 7.90 5.81
CA VAL A 43 4.38 8.57 6.86
C VAL A 43 5.56 7.71 7.30
N GLN A 44 5.39 6.38 7.41
CA GLN A 44 6.50 5.47 7.72
C GLN A 44 7.59 5.50 6.64
N ASP A 45 7.20 5.57 5.36
CA ASP A 45 8.12 5.70 4.21
C ASP A 45 8.88 7.04 4.26
N ASP A 46 8.18 8.15 4.53
CA ASP A 46 8.77 9.49 4.54
C ASP A 46 9.73 9.69 5.73
N GLU A 47 9.43 9.12 6.90
CA GLU A 47 10.23 9.32 8.14
C GLU A 47 11.34 8.28 8.34
N VAL A 48 11.11 7.03 7.96
CA VAL A 48 12.02 5.90 8.25
C VAL A 48 12.43 5.15 6.98
N GLY A 49 11.62 5.20 5.92
CA GLY A 49 11.83 4.49 4.66
C GLY A 49 11.37 3.04 4.69
N ASP A 50 11.82 2.25 5.66
CA ASP A 50 11.46 0.83 5.77
C ASP A 50 10.34 0.57 6.80
N GLY A 51 9.70 -0.59 6.68
CA GLY A 51 8.66 -1.05 7.61
C GLY A 51 7.24 -0.67 7.19
N THR A 52 7.05 -0.04 6.04
CA THR A 52 5.74 0.34 5.46
C THR A 52 4.77 -0.83 5.41
N THR A 53 5.26 -2.02 5.05
CA THR A 53 4.47 -3.26 5.03
C THR A 53 4.13 -3.72 6.44
N SER A 54 5.13 -3.79 7.32
CA SER A 54 4.97 -4.31 8.69
C SER A 54 4.01 -3.46 9.52
N VAL A 55 4.12 -2.13 9.44
CA VAL A 55 3.24 -1.22 10.19
C VAL A 55 1.79 -1.33 9.71
N THR A 56 1.58 -1.48 8.40
CA THR A 56 0.24 -1.63 7.82
C THR A 56 -0.41 -2.94 8.24
N VAL A 57 0.34 -4.04 8.22
CA VAL A 57 -0.15 -5.36 8.66
C VAL A 57 -0.42 -5.35 10.17
N LEU A 58 0.46 -4.76 10.97
CA LEU A 58 0.28 -4.66 12.42
C LEU A 58 -0.99 -3.88 12.78
N ALA A 59 -1.21 -2.72 12.16
CA ALA A 59 -2.41 -1.91 12.40
C ALA A 59 -3.68 -2.67 12.00
N ALA A 60 -3.66 -3.39 10.88
CA ALA A 60 -4.80 -4.20 10.45
C ALA A 60 -5.11 -5.35 11.42
N GLU A 61 -4.09 -6.05 11.95
CA GLU A 61 -4.27 -7.12 12.95
C GLU A 61 -4.74 -6.59 14.31
N LEU A 62 -4.39 -5.35 14.69
CA LEU A 62 -4.93 -4.72 15.90
C LEU A 62 -6.42 -4.38 15.80
N LEU A 63 -6.94 -4.18 14.59
CA LEU A 63 -8.35 -3.85 14.32
C LEU A 63 -9.25 -5.08 14.13
N ARG A 64 -8.67 -6.28 14.20
CA ARG A 64 -9.32 -7.55 13.86
C ARG A 64 -10.19 -8.12 14.98
#